data_AF-A0A1Y1RSP0-F1
#
_entry.id   AF-A0A1Y1RSP0-F1
#
_cell.length_a   1.000
_cell.length_b   1.000
_cell.length_c   1.000
_cell.angle_alpha   90.00
_cell.angle_beta   90.00
_cell.angle_gamma   90.00
#
_symmetry.space_group_name_H-M   'P 1'
#
loop_
_entity.id
_entity.type
_entity.pdbx_description
1 polymer ?
#
loop_
_entity_poly.entity_id
_entity_poly.type
_entity_poly.pdbx_seq_one_letter_code
_entity_poly.pdbx_strand_id
1 'polypeptide(L)'
;LNTENQWGRNLQNLSYSFDDVGNIEERRDASGRYTCTQSYSYDGLYQLESAEGTYVNKPSGHTSWTDRYSQSFSYDGLGNILTKTSTETRVPSASVRPLNYELDYEY
;
A
#
# COMPACT_ATOMS: atom_id res chain seq x y z
N LEU A 1 -12.47 11.47 -3.22
CA LEU A 1 -11.92 12.83 -3.41
C LEU A 1 -11.31 12.90 -4.80
N ASN A 2 -11.87 13.73 -5.68
CA ASN A 2 -11.39 13.91 -7.06
C ASN A 2 -10.71 15.28 -7.19
N THR A 3 -9.50 15.31 -7.74
CA THR A 3 -8.74 16.54 -8.00
C THR A 3 -8.37 16.62 -9.48
N GLU A 4 -8.75 17.72 -10.12
CA GLU A 4 -8.51 18.00 -11.53
C GLU A 4 -7.78 19.33 -11.72
N ASN A 5 -7.02 19.46 -12.81
CA ASN A 5 -6.44 20.75 -13.20
C ASN A 5 -7.41 21.57 -14.09
N GLN A 6 -7.02 22.79 -14.44
CA GLN A 6 -7.81 23.70 -15.29
C GLN A 6 -8.16 23.16 -16.69
N TRP A 7 -7.54 22.06 -17.14
CA TRP A 7 -7.79 21.41 -18.42
C TRP A 7 -8.61 20.12 -18.29
N GLY A 8 -9.24 19.87 -17.13
CA GLY A 8 -10.07 18.68 -16.88
C GLY A 8 -9.28 17.39 -16.74
N ARG A 9 -7.95 17.48 -16.54
CA ARG A 9 -7.13 16.29 -16.33
C ARG A 9 -7.19 15.87 -14.86
N ASN A 10 -7.65 14.65 -14.63
CA ASN A 10 -7.61 14.02 -13.32
C ASN A 10 -6.15 13.82 -12.86
N LEU A 11 -5.84 14.47 -11.74
CA LEU A 11 -4.56 14.37 -11.05
C LEU A 11 -4.61 13.34 -9.93
N GLN A 12 -5.80 13.15 -9.34
CA GLN A 12 -6.04 12.27 -8.21
C GLN A 12 -7.48 11.79 -8.19
N ASN A 13 -7.73 10.54 -7.81
CA ASN A 13 -9.07 10.06 -7.53
C ASN A 13 -9.02 9.05 -6.38
N LEU A 14 -9.13 9.58 -5.17
CA LEU A 14 -8.94 8.86 -3.93
C LEU A 14 -10.26 8.29 -3.39
N SER A 15 -10.28 7.00 -3.08
CA SER A 15 -11.37 6.28 -2.42
C SER A 15 -10.84 5.42 -1.28
N TYR A 16 -11.72 5.13 -0.33
CA TYR A 16 -11.45 4.31 0.84
C TYR A 16 -12.59 3.30 1.02
N SER A 17 -12.27 2.08 1.45
CA SER A 17 -13.24 1.19 2.09
C SER A 17 -12.87 0.99 3.54
N PHE A 18 -13.87 0.63 4.33
CA PHE A 18 -13.75 0.47 5.77
C PHE A 18 -14.45 -0.82 6.19
N ASP A 19 -13.92 -1.45 7.24
CA ASP A 19 -14.61 -2.52 7.94
C ASP A 19 -15.79 -1.97 8.78
N ASP A 20 -16.53 -2.87 9.43
CA ASP A 20 -17.72 -2.51 10.23
C ASP A 20 -17.42 -1.60 11.43
N VAL A 21 -16.17 -1.55 11.90
CA VAL A 21 -15.75 -0.71 13.03
C VAL A 21 -15.00 0.55 12.60
N GLY A 22 -14.80 0.74 11.30
CA GLY A 22 -14.22 1.93 10.69
C GLY A 22 -12.71 1.89 10.46
N ASN A 23 -12.05 0.72 10.57
CA ASN A 23 -10.67 0.59 10.10
C ASN A 23 -10.63 0.62 8.58
N ILE A 24 -9.55 1.14 7.99
CA ILE A 24 -9.42 1.24 6.54
C ILE A 24 -9.02 -0.13 5.97
N GLU A 25 -9.85 -0.75 5.15
CA GLU A 25 -9.49 -2.01 4.48
C GLU A 25 -8.75 -1.77 3.16
N GLU A 26 -9.18 -0.76 2.39
CA GLU A 26 -8.56 -0.40 1.13
C GLU A 26 -8.45 1.11 1.01
N ARG A 27 -7.32 1.57 0.48
CA ARG A 27 -7.17 2.90 -0.11
C ARG A 27 -6.81 2.74 -1.57
N ARG A 28 -7.53 3.44 -2.44
CA ARG A 28 -7.26 3.47 -3.87
C ARG A 28 -7.16 4.89 -4.37
N ASP A 29 -6.13 5.18 -5.16
CA ASP A 29 -5.94 6.45 -5.85
C ASP A 29 -5.65 6.18 -7.33
N ALA A 30 -6.62 6.49 -8.20
CA ALA A 30 -6.55 6.16 -9.61
C ALA A 30 -6.65 7.40 -10.50
N SER A 31 -5.51 7.85 -11.02
CA SER A 31 -5.49 8.93 -12.00
C SER A 31 -5.33 8.41 -13.43
N GLY A 32 -5.31 9.32 -14.41
CA GLY A 32 -4.94 8.97 -15.78
C GLY A 32 -3.48 8.52 -15.93
N ARG A 33 -2.59 8.88 -14.98
CA ARG A 33 -1.14 8.63 -15.08
C ARG A 33 -0.58 7.61 -14.10
N TYR A 34 -1.34 7.23 -13.09
CA TYR A 34 -0.97 6.16 -12.17
C TYR A 34 -2.21 5.51 -11.55
N THR A 35 -2.02 4.35 -10.95
CA THR A 35 -2.99 3.77 -10.01
C THR A 35 -2.20 3.31 -8.79
N CYS A 36 -2.60 3.72 -7.60
CA CYS A 36 -2.08 3.23 -6.33
C CYS A 36 -3.22 2.53 -5.58
N THR A 37 -3.04 1.28 -5.19
CA THR A 37 -3.97 0.56 -4.33
C THR A 37 -3.19 0.05 -3.13
N GLN A 38 -3.75 0.22 -1.94
CA GLN A 38 -3.20 -0.31 -0.70
C GLN A 38 -4.32 -1.02 0.05
N SER A 39 -4.05 -2.20 0.56
CA SER A 39 -4.98 -3.00 1.35
C SER A 39 -4.38 -3.33 2.70
N TYR A 40 -5.22 -3.33 3.73
CA TYR A 40 -4.81 -3.49 5.11
C TYR A 40 -5.67 -4.57 5.77
N SER A 41 -5.05 -5.37 6.64
CA SER A 41 -5.75 -6.32 7.49
C SER A 41 -5.36 -6.11 8.94
N TYR A 42 -6.27 -6.51 9.84
CA TYR A 42 -6.16 -6.23 11.25
C TYR A 42 -6.45 -7.48 12.09
N ASP A 43 -5.80 -7.59 13.24
CA ASP A 43 -6.11 -8.62 14.22
C ASP A 43 -7.43 -8.32 14.96
N GLY A 44 -7.81 -9.21 15.88
CA GLY A 44 -9.02 -9.03 16.69
C GLY A 44 -8.99 -7.84 17.66
N LEU A 45 -7.84 -7.18 17.83
CA LEU A 45 -7.65 -5.96 18.62
C LEU A 45 -7.52 -4.71 17.73
N TYR A 46 -7.74 -4.84 16.42
CA TYR A 46 -7.62 -3.81 15.40
C TYR A 46 -6.18 -3.26 15.22
N GLN A 47 -5.18 -4.10 15.53
CA GLN A 47 -3.79 -3.83 15.22
C GLN A 47 -3.48 -4.29 13.79
N LEU A 48 -2.64 -3.55 13.08
CA LEU A 48 -2.34 -3.81 11.67
C LEU A 48 -1.53 -5.11 11.51
N GLU A 49 -2.11 -6.18 10.98
CA GLU A 49 -1.41 -7.45 10.72
C GLU A 49 -0.68 -7.44 9.38
N SER A 50 -1.31 -6.86 8.35
CA SER A 50 -0.68 -6.76 7.04
C SER A 50 -1.02 -5.48 6.32
N ALA A 51 -0.07 -5.00 5.51
CA ALA A 51 -0.27 -3.94 4.55
C ALA A 51 0.34 -4.35 3.21
N GLU A 52 -0.49 -4.39 2.18
CA GLU A 52 -0.07 -4.65 0.81
C GLU A 52 -0.32 -3.43 -0.03
N GLY A 53 0.48 -3.24 -1.08
CA GLY A 53 0.21 -2.17 -2.02
C GLY A 53 0.75 -2.44 -3.40
N THR A 54 0.05 -1.88 -4.38
CA THR A 54 0.41 -1.90 -5.79
C THR A 54 0.42 -0.48 -6.34
N TYR A 55 1.53 -0.08 -6.96
CA TYR A 55 1.61 1.17 -7.71
C TYR A 55 1.88 0.88 -9.18
N VAL A 56 0.93 1.24 -10.04
CA VAL A 56 1.01 1.12 -11.49
C VAL A 56 1.34 2.49 -12.08
N ASN A 57 2.49 2.62 -12.73
CA ASN A 57 2.89 3.83 -13.44
C ASN A 57 2.40 3.79 -14.89
N LYS A 58 1.67 4.80 -15.34
CA LYS A 58 1.10 4.88 -16.71
C LYS A 58 1.16 6.29 -17.32
N PRO A 59 2.35 6.92 -17.42
CA PRO A 59 2.50 8.33 -17.82
C PRO A 59 1.91 8.66 -19.20
N SER A 60 1.89 7.68 -20.11
CA SER A 60 1.34 7.74 -21.47
C SER A 60 0.00 7.01 -21.62
N GLY A 61 -0.67 6.65 -20.52
CA GLY A 61 -1.92 5.88 -20.52
C GLY A 61 -1.72 4.36 -20.55
N HIS A 62 -0.53 3.87 -20.87
CA HIS A 62 -0.16 2.46 -20.80
C HIS A 62 0.77 2.18 -19.60
N THR A 63 0.64 1.01 -18.99
CA THR A 63 1.51 0.57 -17.89
C THR A 63 2.97 0.52 -18.33
N SER A 64 3.79 1.37 -17.74
CA SER A 64 5.25 1.36 -17.90
C SER A 64 5.90 0.37 -16.93
N TRP A 65 5.47 0.39 -15.68
CA TRP A 65 5.91 -0.55 -14.64
C TRP A 65 4.88 -0.62 -13.51
N THR A 66 5.00 -1.66 -12.70
CA THR A 66 4.18 -1.93 -11.51
C THR A 66 5.10 -2.28 -10.34
N ASP A 67 5.03 -1.51 -9.27
CA ASP A 67 5.60 -1.87 -7.97
C ASP A 67 4.57 -2.58 -7.13
N ARG A 68 5.02 -3.55 -6.34
CA ARG A 68 4.24 -4.19 -5.28
C ARG A 68 5.07 -4.24 -4.01
N TYR A 69 4.44 -3.96 -2.89
CA TYR A 69 5.00 -4.26 -1.58
C TYR A 69 4.03 -5.11 -0.75
N SER A 70 4.59 -5.88 0.17
CA SER A 70 3.84 -6.56 1.24
C SER A 70 4.60 -6.41 2.55
N GLN A 71 3.88 -6.03 3.60
CA GLN A 71 4.38 -5.91 4.96
C GLN A 71 3.51 -6.73 5.90
N SER A 72 4.14 -7.46 6.81
CA SER A 72 3.47 -8.19 7.90
C SER A 72 4.04 -7.78 9.24
N PHE A 73 3.17 -7.73 10.24
CA PHE A 73 3.49 -7.32 11.60
C PHE A 73 2.96 -8.35 12.59
N SER A 74 3.65 -8.53 13.71
CA SER A 74 3.15 -9.30 14.85
C SER A 74 3.35 -8.53 16.14
N TYR A 75 2.55 -8.88 17.16
CA TYR A 75 2.48 -8.15 18.41
C TYR A 75 2.54 -9.11 19.61
N ASP A 76 3.07 -8.62 20.73
CA ASP A 76 2.93 -9.29 22.02
C ASP A 76 1.55 -9.00 22.65
N GLY A 77 1.29 -9.58 23.83
CA GLY A 77 0.03 -9.39 24.55
C GLY A 77 -0.20 -7.97 25.09
N LEU A 78 0.81 -7.10 25.05
CA LEU A 78 0.72 -5.69 25.45
C LEU A 78 0.63 -4.74 24.24
N GLY A 79 0.70 -5.27 23.01
CA GLY A 79 0.66 -4.50 21.77
C GLY A 79 2.03 -3.98 21.31
N ASN A 80 3.13 -4.48 21.86
CA ASN A 80 4.47 -4.18 21.33
C ASN A 80 4.70 -4.97 20.05
N ILE A 81 5.27 -4.33 19.01
CA ILE A 81 5.59 -4.99 17.73
C ILE A 81 6.73 -5.98 17.96
N LEU A 82 6.50 -7.27 17.73
CA LEU A 82 7.53 -8.30 17.82
C LEU A 82 8.30 -8.47 16.51
N THR A 83 7.59 -8.48 15.38
CA THR A 83 8.21 -8.66 14.07
C THR A 83 7.68 -7.67 13.04
N LYS A 84 8.53 -7.33 12.08
CA LYS A 84 8.15 -6.64 10.85
C LYS A 84 8.91 -7.23 9.67
N THR A 85 8.17 -7.79 8.72
CA THR A 85 8.72 -8.28 7.45
C THR A 85 8.27 -7.35 6.33
N SER A 86 9.17 -7.00 5.41
CA SER A 86 8.89 -6.15 4.26
C SER A 86 9.43 -6.81 3.00
N THR A 87 8.59 -6.88 1.97
CA THR A 87 8.98 -7.32 0.63
C THR A 87 8.51 -6.32 -0.42
N GLU A 88 9.30 -6.16 -1.47
CA GLU A 88 9.06 -5.24 -2.58
C GLU A 88 9.50 -5.89 -3.90
N THR A 89 8.69 -5.69 -4.93
CA THR A 89 8.99 -6.14 -6.29
C THR A 89 8.58 -5.09 -7.31
N ARG A 90 9.31 -5.02 -8.43
CA ARG A 90 8.95 -4.20 -9.61
C ARG A 90 8.87 -5.06 -10.86
N VAL A 91 7.86 -4.81 -11.69
CA VAL A 91 7.70 -5.42 -13.02
C VAL A 91 7.47 -4.34 -14.09
N PRO A 92 8.22 -4.31 -15.21
CA PRO A 92 9.40 -5.13 -15.47
C PRO A 92 10.51 -4.80 -14.46
N SER A 93 11.34 -5.80 -14.14
CA SER A 93 12.42 -5.68 -13.16
C SER A 93 13.49 -4.72 -13.67
N ALA A 94 13.31 -3.42 -13.41
CA ALA A 94 14.37 -2.44 -13.51
C ALA A 94 15.34 -2.66 -12.34
N SER A 95 16.57 -2.12 -12.40
CA SER A 95 17.57 -2.16 -11.31
C SER A 95 17.16 -1.35 -10.07
N VAL A 96 15.94 -1.56 -9.57
CA VAL A 96 15.48 -1.09 -8.27
C VAL A 96 16.08 -2.04 -7.24
N ARG A 97 16.72 -1.49 -6.21
CA ARG A 97 17.12 -2.27 -5.03
C ARG A 97 15.87 -2.38 -4.16
N PRO A 98 15.21 -3.54 -4.08
CA PRO A 98 14.00 -3.67 -3.29
C PRO A 98 14.33 -3.48 -1.81
N LEU A 99 13.46 -2.78 -1.08
CA LEU A 99 13.61 -2.60 0.35
C LEU A 99 13.03 -3.81 1.11
N ASN A 100 13.74 -4.93 0.99
CA ASN A 100 13.38 -6.19 1.63
C ASN A 100 14.15 -6.35 2.94
N TYR A 101 13.45 -6.57 4.04
CA TYR A 101 14.05 -6.74 5.36
C TYR A 101 13.10 -7.47 6.30
N GLU A 102 13.67 -7.96 7.39
CA GLU A 102 12.98 -8.55 8.53
C GLU A 102 13.59 -7.93 9.79
N LEU A 103 12.74 -7.49 10.71
CA LEU A 103 13.13 -6.92 11.99
C LEU A 103 12.44 -7.71 13.09
N ASP A 104 13.23 -8.17 14.04
CA ASP A 104 12.78 -8.79 15.29
C ASP A 104 13.11 -7.85 16.44
N TYR A 105 12.13 -7.61 17.31
CA TYR A 105 12.25 -6.69 18.43
C TYR A 105 12.23 -7.46 19.75
N GLU A 106 13.15 -7.09 20.64
CA GLU A 106 13.23 -7.59 22.02
C GLU A 106 12.96 -6.42 22.98
N TYR A 107 12.21 -6.68 24.05
CA TYR A 107 11.72 -5.69 25.03
C TYR A 107 12.13 -6.05 26.45
#